data_AF-A0A2N2KJ79-F1
#
_entry.id   AF-A0A2N2KJ79-F1
#
_cell.length_a   1.000
_cell.length_b   1.000
_cell.length_c   1.000
_cell.angle_alpha   90.00
_cell.angle_beta   90.00
_cell.angle_gamma   90.00
#
_symmetry.space_group_name_H-M   'P 1'
#
loop_
_entity.id
_entity.type
_entity.pdbx_description
1 polymer ?
#
loop_
_entity_poly.entity_id
_entity_poly.type
_entity_poly.pdbx_seq_one_letter_code
_entity_poly.pdbx_strand_id
1 'polypeptide(L)'
;MLKIHCPVCRKSFLWTDDMPPKGECPNSDCEANYDIHAALKQNIERHEETVQKNVLVCPSCGKEIPSRLTICRHCGNVVFGTHFFRERYLFMGVCILLIGISLIVKYLVK
;
A
#
# COMPACT_ATOMS: atom_id res chain seq x y z
N MET A 1 -0.26 -11.13 20.85
CA MET A 1 -0.34 -12.40 20.08
C MET A 1 0.52 -12.31 18.82
N LEU A 2 1.63 -13.05 18.77
CA LEU A 2 2.53 -13.08 17.61
C LEU A 2 2.55 -14.48 17.00
N LYS A 3 2.38 -14.58 15.68
CA LYS A 3 2.57 -15.85 14.97
C LYS A 3 4.07 -16.05 14.75
N ILE A 4 4.62 -17.12 15.33
CA ILE A 4 6.03 -17.48 15.17
C ILE A 4 6.18 -18.82 14.48
N HIS A 5 7.27 -18.98 13.74
CA HIS A 5 7.61 -20.18 12.99
C HIS A 5 8.81 -20.86 13.64
N CYS A 6 8.68 -22.15 13.94
CA CYS A 6 9.82 -22.93 14.44
C CYS A 6 10.80 -23.24 13.29
N PRO A 7 12.12 -23.01 13.45
CA PRO A 7 13.10 -23.28 12.39
C PRO A 7 13.26 -24.77 12.07
N VAL A 8 12.94 -25.67 13.01
CA VAL A 8 13.13 -27.12 12.86
C VAL A 8 11.87 -27.80 12.33
N CYS A 9 10.74 -27.70 13.05
CA CYS A 9 9.52 -28.40 12.64
C CYS A 9 8.70 -27.65 11.58
N ARG A 10 9.06 -26.40 11.26
CA ARG A 10 8.33 -25.49 10.34
C ARG A 10 6.86 -25.23 10.69
N LYS A 11 6.36 -25.78 11.80
CA LYS A 11 5.02 -25.49 12.31
C LYS A 11 4.99 -24.06 12.84
N SER A 12 3.88 -23.37 12.59
CA SER A 12 3.61 -22.05 13.14
C SER A 12 2.74 -22.16 14.38
N PHE A 13 3.07 -21.44 15.44
CA PHE A 13 2.23 -21.35 16.63
C PHE A 13 2.04 -19.89 17.06
N LEU A 14 1.05 -19.65 17.90
CA LEU A 14 0.73 -18.34 18.47
C LEU A 14 1.42 -18.19 19.81
N TRP A 15 2.34 -17.22 19.91
CA TRP A 15 2.97 -16.83 21.17
C TRP A 15 2.10 -15.79 21.88
N THR A 16 1.78 -16.05 23.15
CA THR A 16 0.97 -15.21 24.05
C THR A 16 1.81 -14.63 25.17
N ASP A 17 1.31 -13.60 25.85
CA ASP A 17 2.07 -12.83 26.86
C ASP A 17 2.41 -13.65 28.11
N ASP A 18 1.73 -14.77 28.34
CA ASP A 18 1.98 -15.72 29.44
C ASP A 18 3.16 -16.68 29.15
N MET A 19 3.69 -16.69 27.92
CA MET A 19 4.72 -17.62 27.48
C MET A 19 6.10 -16.97 27.62
N PRO A 20 7.15 -17.73 28.00
CA PRO A 20 8.48 -17.13 28.17
C PRO A 20 9.04 -16.63 26.82
N PRO A 21 9.94 -15.63 26.84
CA PRO A 21 10.55 -15.11 25.61
C PRO A 21 11.49 -16.11 24.92
N LYS A 22 12.01 -17.08 25.67
CA LYS A 22 12.80 -18.21 25.19
C LYS A 22 12.25 -19.48 25.81
N GLY A 23 12.15 -20.53 25.02
CA GLY A 23 11.71 -21.82 25.50
C GLY A 23 11.67 -22.86 24.39
N GLU A 24 11.12 -24.01 24.71
CA GLU A 24 10.99 -25.12 23.79
C GLU A 24 9.71 -24.99 22.97
N CYS A 25 9.76 -25.48 21.73
CA CYS A 25 8.59 -25.50 20.87
C CYS A 25 7.45 -26.31 21.53
N PRO A 26 6.20 -25.82 21.56
CA PRO A 26 5.06 -26.53 22.16
C PRO A 26 4.64 -27.80 21.38
N ASN A 27 5.41 -28.20 20.38
CA ASN A 27 5.15 -29.40 19.59
C ASN A 27 5.83 -30.59 20.24
N SER A 28 5.07 -31.63 20.58
CA SER A 28 5.58 -32.87 21.20
C SER A 28 6.75 -33.50 20.46
N ASP A 29 6.79 -33.36 19.14
CA ASP A 29 7.79 -33.98 18.27
C ASP A 29 8.98 -33.06 17.96
N CYS A 30 9.13 -31.93 18.67
CA CYS A 30 10.16 -30.94 18.39
C CYS A 30 10.65 -30.23 19.66
N GLU A 31 11.88 -30.54 20.07
CA GLU A 31 12.56 -29.92 21.24
C GLU A 31 13.38 -28.67 20.86
N ALA A 32 13.06 -28.04 19.73
CA ALA A 32 13.82 -26.88 19.27
C ALA A 32 13.54 -25.65 20.14
N ASN A 33 14.61 -24.96 20.53
CA ASN A 33 14.53 -23.68 21.23
C ASN A 33 14.10 -22.57 20.26
N TYR A 34 13.11 -21.78 20.67
CA TYR A 34 12.70 -20.57 19.97
C TYR A 34 13.20 -19.32 20.71
N ASP A 35 13.46 -18.25 19.96
CA ASP A 35 13.75 -16.92 20.48
C ASP A 35 12.75 -15.92 19.88
N ILE A 36 11.89 -15.36 20.72
CA ILE A 36 10.88 -14.39 20.29
C ILE A 36 11.50 -13.11 19.73
N HIS A 37 12.66 -12.69 20.24
CA HIS A 37 13.31 -11.45 19.81
C HIS A 37 13.83 -11.57 18.38
N ALA A 38 14.38 -12.74 18.04
CA ALA A 38 14.82 -13.03 16.68
C ALA A 38 13.63 -13.02 15.70
N ALA A 39 12.52 -13.67 16.08
CA ALA A 39 11.30 -13.68 15.27
C ALA A 39 10.67 -12.28 15.12
N LEU A 40 10.67 -11.47 16.19
CA LEU A 40 10.18 -10.10 16.17
C LEU A 40 11.04 -9.22 15.26
N LYS A 41 12.37 -9.31 15.38
CA LYS A 41 13.31 -8.58 14.53
C LYS A 41 13.06 -8.87 13.06
N GLN A 42 12.91 -10.15 12.70
CA GLN A 42 12.62 -10.56 11.33
C GLN A 42 11.29 -10.01 10.81
N ASN A 43 10.26 -9.93 11.65
CA ASN A 43 8.97 -9.33 11.26
C ASN A 43 9.10 -7.81 11.06
N ILE A 44 9.86 -7.12 11.90
CA ILE A 44 10.12 -5.68 11.74
C ILE A 44 10.87 -5.43 10.42
N GLU A 45 11.96 -6.15 10.16
CA GLU A 45 12.74 -6.03 8.91
C GLU A 45 11.85 -6.25 7.68
N ARG A 46 11.01 -7.29 7.69
CA ARG A 46 10.05 -7.56 6.60
C ARG A 46 9.04 -6.42 6.41
N HIS A 47 8.58 -5.82 7.50
CA HIS A 47 7.67 -4.68 7.44
C HIS A 47 8.37 -3.41 6.93
N GLU A 48 9.62 -3.16 7.34
CA GLU A 48 10.43 -2.05 6.84
C GLU A 48 10.67 -2.16 5.34
N GLU A 49 11.00 -3.35 4.82
CA GLU A 49 11.12 -3.60 3.38
C GLU A 49 9.81 -3.32 2.63
N THR A 50 8.67 -3.75 3.20
CA THR A 50 7.35 -3.52 2.60
C THR A 50 7.00 -2.02 2.59
N VAL A 51 7.35 -1.28 3.64
CA VAL A 51 7.14 0.18 3.71
C VAL A 51 8.04 0.90 2.72
N GLN A 52 9.32 0.51 2.60
CA GLN A 52 10.26 1.09 1.63
C GLN A 52 9.83 0.81 0.17
N LYS A 53 9.21 -0.34 -0.11
CA LYS A 53 8.72 -0.65 -1.46
C LYS A 53 7.46 0.12 -1.85
N ASN A 54 6.76 0.72 -0.87
CA ASN A 54 5.58 1.55 -1.08
C ASN A 54 5.94 3.04 -1.28
N VAL A 55 7.16 3.36 -1.72
CA VAL A 55 7.46 4.70 -2.21
C VAL A 55 6.62 4.95 -3.45
N LEU A 56 5.64 5.85 -3.31
CA LEU A 56 4.76 6.24 -4.41
C LEU A 56 5.59 7.07 -5.38
N VAL A 57 5.60 6.67 -6.66
CA VAL A 57 6.27 7.41 -7.73
C VAL A 57 5.25 8.06 -8.65
N CYS A 58 5.56 9.25 -9.14
CA CYS A 58 4.74 9.96 -10.10
C CYS A 58 4.77 9.22 -11.45
N PRO A 59 3.62 8.80 -12.02
CA PRO A 59 3.57 8.09 -13.30
C PRO A 59 4.02 8.95 -14.50
N SER A 60 4.07 10.28 -14.34
CA SER A 60 4.47 11.20 -15.40
C SER A 60 5.95 11.54 -15.41
N CYS A 61 6.64 11.55 -14.25
CA CYS A 61 8.05 11.96 -14.17
C CYS A 61 8.95 10.98 -13.42
N GLY A 62 8.39 9.92 -12.84
CA GLY A 62 9.12 8.88 -12.11
C GLY A 62 9.63 9.30 -10.72
N LYS A 63 9.38 10.54 -10.27
CA LYS A 63 9.87 11.04 -8.98
C LYS A 63 8.95 10.68 -7.82
N GLU A 64 9.52 10.56 -6.64
CA GLU A 64 8.81 10.22 -5.41
C GLU A 64 7.76 11.28 -5.05
N ILE A 65 6.58 10.82 -4.65
CA ILE A 65 5.46 11.65 -4.23
C ILE A 65 4.98 11.25 -2.84
N PRO A 66 4.60 12.22 -1.98
CA PRO A 66 4.22 11.96 -0.60
C PRO A 66 2.87 11.25 -0.46
N SER A 67 1.97 11.37 -1.44
CA SER A 67 0.65 10.75 -1.40
C SER A 67 0.10 10.48 -2.79
N ARG A 68 -0.89 9.58 -2.89
CA ARG A 68 -1.60 9.27 -4.14
C ARG A 68 -2.41 10.44 -4.68
N LEU A 69 -2.73 11.42 -3.84
CA LEU A 69 -3.48 12.63 -4.16
C LEU A 69 -2.61 13.85 -3.83
N THR A 70 -1.76 14.22 -4.77
CA THR A 70 -0.82 15.33 -4.59
C THR A 70 -0.46 15.97 -5.91
N ILE A 71 -0.12 17.25 -5.85
CA ILE A 71 0.50 17.97 -6.96
C ILE A 71 1.98 17.65 -6.95
N CYS A 72 2.48 17.02 -8.02
CA CYS A 72 3.90 16.72 -8.11
C CYS A 72 4.72 18.01 -8.15
N ARG A 73 5.62 18.21 -7.18
CA ARG A 73 6.49 19.41 -7.09
C ARG A 73 7.47 19.57 -8.25
N HIS A 74 7.66 18.52 -9.05
CA HIS A 74 8.64 18.52 -10.14
C HIS A 74 8.02 18.74 -11.52
N CYS A 75 6.86 18.13 -11.81
CA CYS A 75 6.19 18.27 -13.10
C CYS A 75 4.94 19.16 -13.04
N GLY A 76 4.45 19.52 -11.85
CA GLY A 76 3.26 20.34 -11.68
C GLY A 76 1.94 19.64 -11.98
N ASN A 77 1.97 18.37 -12.42
CA ASN A 77 0.74 17.62 -12.68
C ASN A 77 0.07 17.19 -11.38
N VAL A 78 -1.26 17.31 -11.35
CA VAL A 78 -2.10 16.74 -10.30
C VAL A 78 -2.12 15.21 -10.49
N VAL A 79 -1.56 14.49 -9.53
CA VAL A 79 -1.56 13.03 -9.51
C VAL A 79 -2.78 12.56 -8.70
N PHE A 80 -3.63 11.75 -9.32
CA PHE A 80 -4.79 11.12 -8.71
C PHE A 80 -4.67 9.61 -8.89
N GLY A 81 -3.98 8.95 -7.95
CA GLY A 81 -3.66 7.52 -8.04
C GLY A 81 -2.76 7.19 -9.23
N THR A 82 -3.26 6.37 -10.17
CA THR A 82 -2.56 5.99 -11.41
C THR A 82 -2.77 6.97 -12.57
N HIS A 83 -3.72 7.90 -12.43
CA HIS A 83 -4.09 8.83 -13.48
C HIS A 83 -3.59 10.24 -13.17
N PHE A 84 -3.11 10.93 -14.19
CA PHE A 84 -2.75 12.35 -14.14
C PHE A 84 -3.74 13.11 -15.02
N PHE A 85 -4.49 14.05 -14.44
CA PHE A 85 -5.38 14.92 -15.20
C PHE A 85 -4.67 16.25 -15.43
N ARG A 86 -4.36 16.56 -16.69
CA ARG A 86 -3.79 17.86 -17.07
C ARG A 86 -4.92 18.89 -17.11
N GLU A 87 -4.71 20.07 -16.51
CA GLU A 87 -5.74 21.13 -16.36
C GLU A 87 -6.48 21.45 -17.66
N ARG A 88 -5.78 21.41 -18.79
CA ARG A 88 -6.36 21.64 -20.12
C ARG A 88 -7.47 20.65 -20.49
N TYR A 89 -7.44 19.41 -20.01
CA TYR A 89 -8.50 18.43 -20.29
C TYR A 89 -9.77 18.68 -19.47
N LEU A 90 -9.65 19.27 -18.27
CA LEU A 90 -10.83 19.65 -17.48
C LEU A 90 -11.61 20.76 -18.19
N PHE A 91 -10.90 21.78 -18.68
CA PHE A 91 -11.52 22.87 -19.44
C PHE A 91 -12.21 22.35 -20.72
N MET A 92 -11.53 21.50 -21.48
CA MET A 92 -12.12 20.89 -22.68
C MET A 92 -13.34 20.01 -22.35
N GLY A 93 -13.30 19.27 -21.25
CA GLY A 93 -14.44 18.45 -20.79
C GLY A 93 -15.67 19.30 -20.47
N VAL A 94 -15.49 20.42 -19.75
CA VAL A 94 -16.58 21.36 -19.44
C VAL A 94 -17.17 21.96 -20.72
N CYS A 95 -16.34 22.40 -21.67
CA CYS A 95 -16.82 22.93 -22.94
C CYS A 95 -17.65 21.90 -23.72
N ILE A 96 -17.17 20.65 -23.83
CA ILE A 96 -17.90 19.58 -24.53
C ILE A 96 -19.23 19.28 -23.84
N LEU A 97 -19.25 19.26 -22.50
CA LEU A 97 -20.46 19.01 -21.72
C LEU A 97 -21.50 20.12 -21.93
N LEU A 98 -21.08 21.40 -21.93
CA LEU A 98 -21.97 22.53 -22.23
C LEU A 98 -22.53 22.48 -23.65
N ILE A 99 -21.71 22.13 -24.64
CA ILE A 99 -22.15 21.96 -26.03
C ILE A 99 -23.16 20.82 -26.13
N GLY A 100 -22.89 19.68 -25.46
CA GLY A 100 -23.81 18.55 -25.41
C GLY A 100 -25.15 18.91 -24.79
N ILE A 101 -25.16 19.62 -23.67
CA ILE A 101 -26.39 20.12 -23.03
C ILE A 101 -27.13 21.07 -23.96
N SER A 102 -26.43 21.99 -24.63
CA SER A 102 -27.03 22.90 -25.60
C SER A 102 -27.70 22.16 -26.76
N LEU A 103 -27.08 21.09 -27.27
CA LEU A 103 -27.65 20.26 -28.32
C LEU A 103 -28.86 19.46 -27.81
N ILE A 104 -28.78 18.88 -26.62
CA ILE A 104 -29.89 18.17 -25.98
C ILE A 104 -31.10 19.09 -25.86
N VAL A 105 -30.94 20.29 -25.30
CA VAL A 105 -32.06 21.25 -25.19
C VAL A 105 -32.64 21.59 -26.56
N LYS A 106 -31.79 21.78 -27.58
CA LYS A 106 -32.23 22.17 -28.93
C LYS A 106 -32.98 21.05 -29.68
N TYR A 107 -32.61 19.79 -29.46
CA TYR A 107 -33.10 18.65 -30.25
C TYR A 107 -34.05 17.71 -29.50
N LEU A 108 -34.01 17.66 -28.16
CA LEU A 108 -34.88 16.83 -27.34
C LEU A 108 -36.01 17.61 -26.64
N VAL A 109 -35.87 18.93 -26.47
CA VAL A 109 -36.88 19.80 -25.84
C VAL A 109 -37.55 20.68 -26.89
N LYS A 110 -37.85 20.09 -28.05
CA LYS A 110 -38.65 20.68 -29.12
C LYS A 110 -39.73 19.67 -29.52
#